data_AF-A0A417IRW1-F1
#
_entry.id   AF-A0A417IRW1-F1
#
_cell.length_a   1.000
_cell.length_b   1.000
_cell.length_c   1.000
_cell.angle_alpha   90.00
_cell.angle_beta   90.00
_cell.angle_gamma   90.00
#
_symmetry.space_group_name_H-M   'P 1'
#
loop_
_entity.id
_entity.type
_entity.pdbx_description
1 polymer ?
#
loop_
_entity_poly.entity_id
_entity_poly.type
_entity_poly.pdbx_seq_one_letter_code
_entity_poly.pdbx_strand_id
1 'polypeptide(L)'
;MAIKTLYTAVGRFERRTNGCNRSCPIILLGGQEYMADMQEMVIWSMLNWRILRWDDIAQEYEKLATASGYCTERSWEDCTNRLLTRGLLVSGSGETEYDALYDLLGSLSIIPTSGPFFLRLASFVKLTLLAHVPVSAARKLFQKDKRTKYEVLVMRLAGQALLSTAEIIKCIDKNISRLPNECALLDSLYGDETTTSDNIASMVKISQSSKPVTLAVANLYLRQQIIFERV
;
A
#
# COMPACT_ATOMS: atom_id res chain seq x y z
N MET A 1 -23.38 -14.90 -10.15
CA MET A 1 -21.94 -14.79 -10.44
C MET A 1 -21.18 -14.94 -9.14
N ALA A 2 -20.00 -15.56 -9.13
CA ALA A 2 -19.20 -15.68 -7.91
C ALA A 2 -18.53 -14.34 -7.59
N ILE A 3 -18.69 -13.86 -6.35
CA ILE A 3 -18.02 -12.65 -5.85
C ILE A 3 -16.52 -12.93 -5.81
N LYS A 4 -15.73 -11.99 -6.34
CA LYS A 4 -14.27 -12.05 -6.33
C LYS A 4 -13.78 -11.25 -5.16
N THR A 5 -12.85 -11.81 -4.38
CA THR A 5 -12.25 -11.12 -3.24
C THR A 5 -10.73 -11.10 -3.38
N LEU A 6 -10.15 -9.92 -3.18
CA LEU A 6 -8.72 -9.66 -3.22
C LEU A 6 -8.25 -9.24 -1.83
N TYR A 7 -7.01 -9.54 -1.51
CA TYR A 7 -6.38 -9.25 -0.23
C TYR A 7 -5.01 -8.62 -0.44
N THR A 8 -4.64 -7.69 0.44
CA THR A 8 -3.30 -7.11 0.46
C THR A 8 -2.93 -6.63 1.86
N ALA A 9 -1.63 -6.48 2.11
CA ALA A 9 -1.14 -5.93 3.37
C ALA A 9 -1.04 -4.41 3.34
N VAL A 10 -1.28 -3.79 4.49
CA VAL A 10 -1.19 -2.36 4.70
C VAL A 10 -0.22 -2.03 5.84
N GLY A 11 0.27 -0.79 5.86
CA GLY A 11 1.21 -0.30 6.86
C GLY A 11 2.68 -0.47 6.45
N ARG A 12 3.58 -0.02 7.33
CA ARG A 12 5.02 0.00 7.12
C ARG A 12 5.74 -0.87 8.15
N PHE A 13 6.61 -1.75 7.66
CA PHE A 13 7.51 -2.51 8.54
C PHE A 13 8.61 -1.62 9.13
N GLU A 14 8.81 -1.71 10.44
CA GLU A 14 9.98 -1.15 11.13
C GLU A 14 10.59 -2.15 12.11
N ARG A 15 11.89 -1.96 12.40
CA ARG A 15 12.59 -2.68 13.46
C ARG A 15 12.76 -1.75 14.64
N ARG A 16 12.19 -2.10 15.79
CA ARG A 16 12.40 -1.38 17.04
C ARG A 16 13.31 -2.18 17.95
N THR A 17 14.33 -1.50 18.49
CA THR A 17 15.15 -2.05 19.57
C THR A 17 14.46 -1.77 20.89
N ASN A 18 14.11 -2.82 21.64
CA ASN A 18 13.55 -2.67 22.97
C ASN A 18 14.64 -2.29 24.00
N GLY A 19 14.24 -1.94 25.23
CA GLY A 19 15.17 -1.59 26.32
C GLY A 19 16.18 -2.67 26.69
N CYS A 20 15.98 -3.91 26.22
CA CYS A 20 16.90 -5.05 26.40
C CYS A 20 17.81 -5.30 25.18
N ASN A 21 17.92 -4.33 24.26
CA ASN A 21 18.71 -4.40 23.04
C ASN A 21 18.30 -5.51 22.05
N ARG A 22 17.06 -6.02 22.15
CA ARG A 22 16.50 -6.98 21.19
C ARG A 22 15.70 -6.24 20.14
N SER A 23 15.91 -6.60 18.87
CA SER A 23 15.16 -6.06 17.73
C SER A 23 13.83 -6.80 17.59
N CYS A 24 12.72 -6.09 17.72
CA CYS A 24 11.37 -6.61 17.50
C CYS A 24 10.80 -6.07 16.17
N PRO A 25 10.15 -6.92 15.35
CA PRO A 25 9.42 -6.47 14.18
C PRO A 25 8.15 -5.74 14.60
N ILE A 26 7.91 -4.55 14.06
CA ILE A 26 6.67 -3.81 14.25
C ILE A 26 6.10 -3.39 12.89
N ILE A 27 4.77 -3.28 12.81
CA ILE A 27 4.06 -2.72 11.67
C ILE A 27 3.43 -1.40 12.13
N LEU A 28 3.78 -0.31 11.46
CA LEU A 28 3.18 1.00 11.68
C LEU A 28 1.98 1.16 10.76
N LEU A 29 0.83 1.51 11.33
CA LEU A 29 -0.39 1.82 10.59
C LEU A 29 -1.20 2.87 11.34
N GLY A 30 -1.64 3.94 10.66
CA GLY A 30 -2.40 5.04 11.25
C GLY A 30 -1.67 5.76 12.39
N GLY A 31 -0.33 5.76 12.35
CA GLY A 31 0.51 6.26 13.45
C GLY A 31 0.57 5.37 14.69
N GLN A 32 -0.06 4.19 14.68
CA GLN A 32 -0.04 3.21 15.75
C GLN A 32 0.99 2.11 15.49
N GLU A 33 1.60 1.58 16.56
CA GLU A 33 2.55 0.47 16.47
C GLU A 33 1.85 -0.87 16.74
N TYR A 34 1.91 -1.78 15.77
CA TYR A 34 1.37 -3.12 15.89
C TYR A 34 2.51 -4.14 15.98
N MET A 35 2.58 -4.84 17.11
CA MET A 35 3.43 -6.01 17.25
C MET A 35 2.78 -7.20 16.56
N ALA A 36 3.51 -7.88 15.69
CA ALA A 36 3.06 -9.10 15.05
C ALA A 36 3.96 -10.26 15.49
N ASP A 37 3.33 -11.40 15.78
CA ASP A 37 4.08 -12.64 16.01
C ASP A 37 4.69 -13.16 14.70
N MET A 38 5.47 -14.24 14.80
CA MET A 38 6.21 -14.75 13.65
C MET A 38 5.30 -15.24 12.50
N GLN A 39 4.15 -15.87 12.81
CA GLN A 39 3.19 -16.30 11.77
C GLN A 39 2.51 -15.10 11.11
N GLU A 40 2.08 -14.13 11.94
CA GLU A 40 1.50 -12.88 11.47
C GLU A 40 2.47 -12.14 10.54
N MET A 41 3.76 -12.09 10.90
CA MET A 41 4.79 -11.47 10.06
C MET A 41 5.03 -12.24 8.75
N VAL A 42 4.96 -13.57 8.75
CA VAL A 42 5.07 -14.38 7.52
C VAL A 42 3.94 -14.03 6.56
N ILE A 43 2.69 -14.05 7.02
CA ILE A 43 1.52 -13.75 6.16
C ILE A 43 1.53 -12.29 5.72
N TRP A 44 1.79 -11.35 6.64
CA TRP A 44 1.84 -9.93 6.31
C TRP A 44 2.94 -9.62 5.29
N SER A 45 4.15 -10.17 5.47
CA SER A 45 5.25 -9.96 4.51
C SER A 45 5.01 -10.62 3.16
N MET A 46 4.30 -11.75 3.13
CA MET A 46 3.87 -12.42 1.91
C MET A 46 2.87 -11.59 1.11
N LEU A 47 1.97 -10.85 1.78
CA LEU A 47 0.97 -9.98 1.16
C LEU A 47 1.46 -8.54 0.94
N ASN A 48 2.61 -8.15 1.49
CA ASN A 48 3.16 -6.83 1.30
C ASN A 48 3.61 -6.62 -0.15
N TRP A 49 3.10 -5.55 -0.78
CA TRP A 49 3.24 -5.25 -2.21
C TRP A 49 2.70 -6.35 -3.15
N ARG A 50 1.78 -7.19 -2.68
CA ARG A 50 1.09 -8.21 -3.46
C ARG A 50 -0.42 -8.11 -3.25
N ILE A 51 -1.18 -8.39 -4.31
CA ILE A 51 -2.64 -8.48 -4.28
C ILE A 51 -2.99 -9.90 -4.69
N LEU A 52 -3.55 -10.67 -3.77
CA LEU A 52 -3.79 -12.11 -3.94
C LEU A 52 -5.25 -12.48 -3.65
N ARG A 53 -5.69 -13.62 -4.18
CA ARG A 53 -6.95 -14.26 -3.78
C ARG A 53 -6.72 -15.19 -2.59
N TRP A 54 -7.81 -15.60 -1.95
CA TRP A 54 -7.76 -16.51 -0.81
C TRP A 54 -6.99 -17.81 -1.13
N ASP A 55 -7.30 -18.44 -2.27
CA ASP A 55 -6.64 -19.68 -2.69
C ASP A 55 -5.14 -19.50 -2.99
N ASP A 56 -4.76 -18.33 -3.50
CA ASP A 56 -3.34 -18.00 -3.77
C ASP A 56 -2.57 -17.81 -2.46
N ILE A 57 -3.21 -17.26 -1.41
CA ILE A 57 -2.61 -17.12 -0.07
C ILE A 57 -2.31 -18.51 0.49
N ALA A 58 -3.26 -19.44 0.41
CA ALA A 58 -3.08 -20.82 0.86
C ALA A 58 -1.87 -21.47 0.19
N GLN A 59 -1.82 -21.39 -1.15
CA GLN A 59 -0.77 -22.01 -1.94
C GLN A 59 0.63 -21.44 -1.63
N GLU A 60 0.73 -20.12 -1.45
CA GLU A 60 1.99 -19.46 -1.14
C GLU A 60 2.45 -19.75 0.31
N TYR A 61 1.51 -19.82 1.25
CA TYR A 61 1.80 -20.19 2.63
C TYR A 61 2.32 -21.62 2.73
N GLU A 62 1.68 -22.59 2.07
CA GLU A 62 2.12 -23.99 2.08
C GLU A 62 3.53 -24.17 1.52
N LYS A 63 3.86 -23.46 0.43
CA LYS A 63 5.23 -23.44 -0.13
C LYS A 63 6.24 -22.92 0.89
N LEU A 64 5.92 -21.82 1.59
CA LEU A 64 6.79 -21.22 2.60
C LEU A 64 6.95 -22.11 3.84
N ALA A 65 5.86 -22.72 4.31
CA ALA A 65 5.87 -23.65 5.44
C ALA A 65 6.76 -24.86 5.15
N THR A 66 6.62 -25.45 3.95
CA THR A 66 7.42 -26.60 3.51
C THR A 66 8.92 -26.26 3.41
N ALA A 67 9.25 -25.07 2.88
CA ALA A 67 10.65 -24.64 2.69
C ALA A 67 11.36 -24.25 4.00
N SER A 68 10.63 -23.72 4.98
CA SER A 68 11.20 -23.16 6.20
C SER A 68 11.30 -24.14 7.37
N GLY A 69 10.58 -25.29 7.32
CA GLY A 69 10.49 -26.23 8.43
C GLY A 69 9.88 -25.61 9.69
N TYR A 70 9.16 -24.50 9.54
CA TYR A 70 8.60 -23.72 10.63
C TYR A 70 7.41 -24.45 11.26
N CYS A 71 7.41 -24.58 12.59
CA CYS A 71 6.33 -25.21 13.33
C CYS A 71 5.18 -24.22 13.53
N THR A 72 4.00 -24.53 12.97
CA THR A 72 2.84 -23.64 13.01
C THR A 72 1.92 -23.99 14.17
N GLU A 73 1.84 -23.14 15.19
CA GLU A 73 0.85 -23.25 16.27
C GLU A 73 -0.61 -22.98 15.83
N ARG A 74 -0.84 -22.18 14.78
CA ARG A 74 -2.17 -21.81 14.27
C ARG A 74 -2.28 -22.11 12.78
N SER A 75 -3.52 -22.32 12.33
CA SER A 75 -3.84 -22.39 10.91
C SER A 75 -3.52 -21.05 10.21
N TRP A 76 -3.23 -21.10 8.91
CA TRP A 76 -2.94 -19.88 8.16
C TRP A 76 -4.20 -19.04 7.98
N GLU A 77 -5.37 -19.68 7.93
CA GLU A 77 -6.69 -19.05 7.87
C GLU A 77 -6.94 -18.21 9.13
N ASP A 78 -6.74 -18.78 10.32
CA ASP A 78 -6.93 -18.07 11.59
C ASP A 78 -5.96 -16.90 11.71
N CYS A 79 -4.72 -17.08 11.26
CA CYS A 79 -3.73 -16.02 11.26
C CYS A 79 -4.09 -14.89 10.28
N THR A 80 -4.58 -15.23 9.08
CA THR A 80 -5.05 -14.25 8.08
C THR A 80 -6.26 -13.47 8.59
N ASN A 81 -7.26 -14.16 9.16
CA ASN A 81 -8.45 -13.55 9.75
C ASN A 81 -8.11 -12.62 10.92
N ARG A 82 -7.15 -13.00 11.75
CA ARG A 82 -6.66 -12.14 12.85
C ARG A 82 -6.00 -10.87 12.31
N LEU A 83 -5.18 -10.96 11.27
CA LEU A 83 -4.59 -9.78 10.63
C LEU A 83 -5.64 -8.87 9.98
N LEU A 84 -6.68 -9.44 9.36
CA LEU A 84 -7.82 -8.70 8.82
C LEU A 84 -8.59 -7.96 9.92
N THR A 85 -8.87 -8.64 11.03
CA THR A 85 -9.57 -8.06 12.20
C THR A 85 -8.77 -6.91 12.82
N ARG A 86 -7.43 -7.04 12.83
CA ARG A 86 -6.52 -5.99 13.31
C ARG A 86 -6.32 -4.86 12.31
N GLY A 87 -6.84 -4.98 11.09
CA GLY A 87 -6.67 -4.00 10.01
C GLY A 87 -5.28 -3.97 9.38
N LEU A 88 -4.43 -4.97 9.64
CA LEU A 88 -3.09 -5.09 9.06
C LEU A 88 -3.10 -5.73 7.67
N LEU A 89 -4.17 -6.46 7.36
CA LEU A 89 -4.57 -6.82 6.03
C LEU A 89 -5.89 -6.12 5.71
N VAL A 90 -6.14 -5.91 4.43
CA VAL A 90 -7.42 -5.42 3.92
C VAL A 90 -7.90 -6.34 2.82
N SER A 91 -9.22 -6.41 2.67
CA SER A 91 -9.90 -7.20 1.64
C SER A 91 -10.87 -6.32 0.88
N GLY A 92 -11.03 -6.59 -0.42
CA GLY A 92 -12.01 -5.93 -1.26
C GLY A 92 -12.73 -6.94 -2.15
N SER A 93 -14.02 -6.77 -2.32
CA SER A 93 -14.91 -7.71 -2.99
C SER A 93 -15.72 -7.05 -4.09
N GLY A 94 -16.01 -7.80 -5.16
CA GLY A 94 -16.82 -7.30 -6.25
C GLY A 94 -17.23 -8.35 -7.26
N GLU A 95 -18.19 -8.01 -8.12
CA GLU A 95 -18.66 -8.89 -9.17
C GLU A 95 -17.62 -9.07 -10.29
N THR A 96 -16.87 -8.00 -10.59
CA THR A 96 -15.75 -8.02 -11.55
C THR A 96 -14.41 -7.90 -10.84
N GLU A 97 -13.30 -8.23 -11.54
CA GLU A 97 -11.95 -8.01 -11.02
C GLU A 97 -11.71 -6.53 -10.67
N TYR A 98 -12.27 -5.65 -11.50
CA TYR A 98 -12.16 -4.22 -11.29
C TYR A 98 -12.93 -3.78 -10.04
N ASP A 99 -14.15 -4.30 -9.84
CA ASP A 99 -14.94 -3.96 -8.66
C ASP A 99 -14.24 -4.40 -7.38
N ALA A 100 -13.68 -5.61 -7.35
CA ALA A 100 -12.94 -6.10 -6.20
C ALA A 100 -11.67 -5.27 -5.94
N LEU A 101 -10.95 -4.89 -7.00
CA LEU A 101 -9.76 -4.04 -6.89
C LEU A 101 -10.11 -2.62 -6.41
N TYR A 102 -11.20 -2.05 -6.91
CA TYR A 102 -11.66 -0.73 -6.50
C TYR A 102 -12.12 -0.75 -5.04
N ASP A 103 -12.88 -1.76 -4.64
CA ASP A 103 -13.33 -1.94 -3.26
C ASP A 103 -12.14 -2.09 -2.30
N LEU A 104 -11.09 -2.81 -2.73
CA LEU A 104 -9.86 -2.98 -1.96
C LEU A 104 -9.09 -1.66 -1.77
N LEU A 105 -8.95 -0.85 -2.82
CA LEU A 105 -8.02 0.28 -2.86
C LEU A 105 -8.68 1.64 -2.63
N GLY A 106 -9.99 1.75 -2.87
CA GLY A 106 -10.73 3.01 -2.95
C GLY A 106 -10.59 3.88 -1.71
N SER A 107 -10.68 3.27 -0.53
CA SER A 107 -10.58 3.94 0.77
C SER A 107 -9.16 4.01 1.33
N LEU A 108 -8.19 3.32 0.73
CA LEU A 108 -6.82 3.29 1.24
C LEU A 108 -6.11 4.59 0.93
N SER A 109 -5.50 5.18 1.96
CA SER A 109 -4.64 6.33 1.84
C SER A 109 -3.29 5.94 1.25
N ILE A 110 -2.73 6.83 0.44
CA ILE A 110 -1.52 6.54 -0.34
C ILE A 110 -0.35 7.36 0.20
N ILE A 111 0.73 6.67 0.55
CA ILE A 111 2.00 7.30 0.94
C ILE A 111 3.08 6.94 -0.09
N PRO A 112 3.67 7.94 -0.79
CA PRO A 112 4.81 7.71 -1.66
C PRO A 112 6.04 7.15 -0.92
N THR A 113 6.58 6.02 -1.38
CA THR A 113 7.84 5.43 -0.86
C THR A 113 9.08 6.17 -1.35
N SER A 114 8.93 7.12 -2.27
CA SER A 114 10.06 7.85 -2.86
C SER A 114 10.74 8.75 -1.82
N GLY A 115 11.73 8.20 -1.12
CA GLY A 115 12.65 8.98 -0.30
C GLY A 115 13.42 10.00 -1.14
N PRO A 116 13.86 11.13 -0.55
CA PRO A 116 14.60 12.17 -1.26
C PRO A 116 15.78 11.59 -2.04
N PHE A 117 16.10 12.19 -3.19
CA PHE A 117 17.21 11.79 -4.06
C PHE A 117 18.54 11.61 -3.27
N PHE A 118 18.74 12.42 -2.23
CA PHE A 118 19.89 12.32 -1.32
C PHE A 118 19.99 11.00 -0.56
N LEU A 119 18.87 10.39 -0.15
CA LEU A 119 18.88 9.07 0.48
C LEU A 119 19.25 7.97 -0.52
N ARG A 120 18.85 8.11 -1.78
CA ARG A 120 19.29 7.20 -2.85
C ARG A 120 20.78 7.35 -3.12
N LEU A 121 21.30 8.58 -3.08
CA LEU A 121 22.73 8.85 -3.20
C LEU A 121 23.52 8.30 -2.01
N ALA A 122 23.06 8.52 -0.78
CA ALA A 122 23.67 7.96 0.43
C ALA A 122 23.64 6.43 0.42
N SER A 123 22.54 5.83 -0.02
CA SER A 123 22.41 4.37 -0.18
C SER A 123 23.33 3.85 -1.28
N PHE A 124 23.48 4.57 -2.39
CA PHE A 124 24.43 4.23 -3.45
C PHE A 124 25.87 4.27 -2.93
N VAL A 125 26.26 5.33 -2.20
CA VAL A 125 27.59 5.45 -1.57
C VAL A 125 27.80 4.32 -0.57
N LYS A 126 26.81 4.03 0.28
CA LYS A 126 26.88 2.91 1.24
C LYS A 126 27.04 1.56 0.54
N LEU A 127 26.26 1.28 -0.50
CA LEU A 127 26.32 -0.01 -1.19
C LEU A 127 27.61 -0.19 -2.00
N THR A 128 28.14 0.88 -2.60
CA THR A 128 29.37 0.84 -3.39
C THR A 128 30.64 0.83 -2.52
N LEU A 129 30.67 1.62 -1.43
CA LEU A 129 31.84 1.72 -0.55
C LEU A 129 31.86 0.69 0.58
N LEU A 130 30.73 0.38 1.22
CA LEU A 130 30.68 -0.51 2.40
C LEU A 130 30.28 -1.96 2.05
N ALA A 131 29.52 -2.17 0.98
CA ALA A 131 29.05 -3.50 0.57
C ALA A 131 29.67 -4.01 -0.74
N HIS A 132 30.64 -3.27 -1.30
CA HIS A 132 31.36 -3.60 -2.54
C HIS A 132 30.46 -4.02 -3.72
N VAL A 133 29.23 -3.48 -3.78
CA VAL A 133 28.30 -3.75 -4.86
C VAL A 133 28.82 -3.06 -6.13
N PRO A 134 28.86 -3.74 -7.29
CA PRO A 134 29.30 -3.13 -8.54
C PRO A 134 28.50 -1.86 -8.85
N VAL A 135 29.20 -0.81 -9.28
CA VAL A 135 28.60 0.49 -9.61
C VAL A 135 27.48 0.36 -10.64
N SER A 136 27.59 -0.58 -11.59
CA SER A 136 26.55 -0.88 -12.59
C SER A 136 25.26 -1.42 -11.96
N ALA A 137 25.35 -2.26 -10.93
CA ALA A 137 24.22 -2.77 -10.18
C ALA A 137 23.63 -1.69 -9.26
N ALA A 138 24.49 -0.92 -8.59
CA ALA A 138 24.07 0.19 -7.75
C ALA A 138 23.42 1.34 -8.56
N ARG A 139 23.81 1.53 -9.83
CA ARG A 139 23.20 2.54 -10.73
C ARG A 139 21.71 2.28 -10.99
N LYS A 140 21.21 1.05 -10.75
CA LYS A 140 19.76 0.75 -10.78
C LYS A 140 18.98 1.56 -9.74
N LEU A 141 19.59 2.00 -8.63
CA LEU A 141 18.98 2.91 -7.65
C LEU A 141 18.57 4.27 -8.26
N PHE A 142 19.21 4.65 -9.36
CA PHE A 142 18.94 5.89 -10.09
C PHE A 142 18.12 5.70 -11.36
N GLN A 143 17.72 4.47 -11.72
CA GLN A 143 16.77 4.29 -12.81
C GLN A 143 15.45 4.95 -12.43
N LYS A 144 15.09 6.02 -13.14
CA LYS A 144 13.79 6.66 -13.00
C LYS A 144 12.72 5.68 -13.47
N ASP A 145 11.79 5.40 -12.57
CA ASP A 145 10.58 4.65 -12.87
C ASP A 145 9.82 5.32 -14.03
N LYS A 146 9.49 4.56 -15.08
CA LYS A 146 8.68 5.05 -16.20
C LYS A 146 7.23 5.06 -15.75
N ARG A 147 6.71 6.25 -15.46
CA ARG A 147 5.34 6.43 -14.97
C ARG A 147 4.40 6.85 -16.08
N THR A 148 3.19 6.30 -16.06
CA THR A 148 2.10 6.73 -16.95
C THR A 148 1.57 8.10 -16.51
N LYS A 149 0.73 8.73 -17.34
CA LYS A 149 0.11 10.03 -17.04
C LYS A 149 -0.61 10.02 -15.68
N TYR A 150 -1.42 8.99 -15.41
CA TYR A 150 -2.17 8.86 -14.17
C TYR A 150 -1.27 8.58 -12.97
N GLU A 151 -0.23 7.76 -13.12
CA GLU A 151 0.73 7.50 -12.05
C GLU A 151 1.50 8.76 -11.64
N VAL A 152 1.83 9.64 -12.59
CA VAL A 152 2.43 10.94 -12.29
C VAL A 152 1.46 11.82 -11.49
N LEU A 153 0.17 11.81 -11.83
CA LEU A 153 -0.85 12.58 -11.10
C LEU A 153 -1.06 12.04 -9.68
N VAL A 154 -1.19 10.72 -9.53
CA VAL A 154 -1.28 10.03 -8.22
C VAL A 154 -0.09 10.42 -7.34
N MET A 155 1.14 10.25 -7.83
CA MET A 155 2.36 10.58 -7.07
C MET A 155 2.46 12.07 -6.71
N ARG A 156 1.95 12.96 -7.57
CA ARG A 156 1.94 14.40 -7.31
C ARG A 156 0.95 14.77 -6.22
N LEU A 157 -0.25 14.22 -6.24
CA LEU A 157 -1.30 14.52 -5.25
C LEU A 157 -0.97 13.89 -3.89
N ALA A 158 -0.61 12.59 -3.87
CA ALA A 158 -0.20 11.89 -2.66
C ALA A 158 1.09 12.43 -2.03
N GLY A 159 1.91 13.18 -2.79
CA GLY A 159 3.09 13.88 -2.28
C GLY A 159 2.78 15.22 -1.61
N GLN A 160 1.56 15.75 -1.75
CA GLN A 160 1.14 17.04 -1.17
C GLN A 160 0.28 16.87 0.07
N ALA A 161 -0.53 15.81 0.13
CA ALA A 161 -1.39 15.48 1.25
C ALA A 161 -1.61 13.97 1.34
N LEU A 162 -1.96 13.47 2.53
CA LEU A 162 -2.40 12.09 2.70
C LEU A 162 -3.82 11.97 2.13
N LEU A 163 -3.94 11.26 1.00
CA LEU A 163 -5.19 11.12 0.26
C LEU A 163 -5.47 9.66 -0.03
N SER A 164 -6.75 9.28 0.06
CA SER A 164 -7.28 8.02 -0.43
C SER A 164 -7.34 7.96 -1.96
N THR A 165 -7.41 6.75 -2.51
CA THR A 165 -7.61 6.55 -3.96
C THR A 165 -8.85 7.29 -4.46
N ALA A 166 -9.96 7.24 -3.72
CA ALA A 166 -11.21 7.93 -4.05
C ALA A 166 -11.05 9.45 -4.09
N GLU A 167 -10.36 10.03 -3.11
CA GLU A 167 -10.08 11.47 -3.09
C GLU A 167 -9.16 11.89 -4.25
N ILE A 168 -8.18 11.07 -4.62
CA ILE A 168 -7.35 11.32 -5.80
C ILE A 168 -8.17 11.29 -7.08
N ILE A 169 -9.11 10.34 -7.23
CA ILE A 169 -10.05 10.29 -8.35
C ILE A 169 -10.85 11.60 -8.41
N LYS A 170 -11.43 12.02 -7.28
CA LYS A 170 -12.21 13.27 -7.20
C LYS A 170 -11.36 14.49 -7.55
N CYS A 171 -10.11 14.57 -7.08
CA CYS A 171 -9.17 15.63 -7.44
C CYS A 171 -8.95 15.69 -8.95
N ILE A 172 -8.70 14.53 -9.58
CA ILE A 172 -8.43 14.45 -11.01
C ILE A 172 -9.67 14.84 -11.83
N ASP A 173 -10.86 14.39 -11.44
CA ASP A 173 -12.12 14.76 -12.10
C ASP A 173 -12.40 16.27 -12.01
N LYS A 174 -12.08 16.89 -10.87
CA LYS A 174 -12.16 18.36 -10.69
C LYS A 174 -10.96 19.13 -11.28
N ASN A 175 -10.04 18.47 -11.98
CA ASN A 175 -8.79 19.05 -12.51
C ASN A 175 -7.91 19.72 -11.44
N ILE A 176 -7.99 19.27 -10.20
CA ILE A 176 -7.17 19.72 -9.08
C ILE A 176 -5.80 19.04 -9.20
N SER A 177 -4.75 19.85 -9.26
CA SER A 177 -3.37 19.37 -9.38
C SER A 177 -2.44 19.89 -8.29
N ARG A 178 -2.89 20.85 -7.49
CA ARG A 178 -2.17 21.46 -6.39
C ARG A 178 -3.09 21.62 -5.17
N LEU A 179 -2.58 21.28 -4.00
CA LEU A 179 -3.28 21.32 -2.73
C LEU A 179 -2.48 22.24 -1.80
N PRO A 180 -2.80 23.54 -1.75
CA PRO A 180 -1.96 24.52 -1.07
C PRO A 180 -2.03 24.42 0.46
N ASN A 181 -3.18 24.02 1.02
CA ASN A 181 -3.38 23.79 2.45
C ASN A 181 -4.53 22.78 2.67
N GLU A 182 -4.61 22.22 3.88
CA GLU A 182 -5.64 21.24 4.25
C GLU A 182 -7.06 21.83 4.18
N CYS A 183 -7.26 23.10 4.55
CA CYS A 183 -8.59 23.72 4.47
C CYS A 183 -9.09 23.83 3.02
N ALA A 184 -8.25 24.26 2.07
CA ALA A 184 -8.63 24.33 0.66
C ALA A 184 -8.83 22.93 0.05
N LEU A 185 -8.08 21.93 0.53
CA LEU A 185 -8.32 20.53 0.17
C LEU A 185 -9.73 20.13 0.61
N LEU A 186 -10.09 20.34 1.88
CA LEU A 186 -11.41 20.00 2.41
C LEU A 186 -12.53 20.73 1.67
N ASP A 187 -12.40 22.04 1.44
CA ASP A 187 -13.40 22.79 0.65
C ASP A 187 -13.50 22.27 -0.79
N SER A 188 -12.38 21.93 -1.42
CA SER A 188 -12.39 21.44 -2.81
C SER A 188 -12.97 20.03 -2.95
N LEU A 189 -12.74 19.16 -1.97
CA LEU A 189 -13.18 17.76 -1.98
C LEU A 189 -14.56 17.57 -1.37
N TYR A 190 -14.89 18.29 -0.30
CA TYR A 190 -16.08 18.10 0.54
C TYR A 190 -16.94 19.35 0.66
N GLY A 191 -16.63 20.45 -0.03
CA GLY A 191 -17.44 21.67 -0.01
C GLY A 191 -18.77 21.57 -0.78
N ASP A 192 -19.16 20.38 -1.24
CA ASP A 192 -20.51 20.13 -1.78
C ASP A 192 -21.41 19.51 -0.70
N GLU A 193 -22.71 19.76 -0.75
CA GLU A 193 -23.66 19.38 0.30
C GLU A 193 -23.78 17.85 0.52
N THR A 194 -23.23 17.06 -0.39
CA THR A 194 -23.52 15.62 -0.49
C THR A 194 -22.32 14.71 -0.24
N THR A 195 -21.09 15.20 -0.39
CA THR A 195 -19.90 14.36 -0.28
C THR A 195 -19.37 14.36 1.13
N THR A 196 -19.15 13.16 1.66
CA THR A 196 -18.47 12.90 2.93
C THR A 196 -17.32 11.92 2.70
N SER A 197 -16.45 11.76 3.70
CA SER A 197 -15.41 10.72 3.70
C SER A 197 -15.97 9.32 3.47
N ASP A 198 -17.20 9.07 3.92
CA ASP A 198 -17.80 7.74 3.92
C ASP A 198 -18.42 7.37 2.56
N ASN A 199 -18.91 8.36 1.81
CA ASN A 199 -19.62 8.10 0.56
C ASN A 199 -18.80 8.43 -0.70
N ILE A 200 -17.68 9.15 -0.57
CA ILE A 200 -16.85 9.57 -1.70
C ILE A 200 -16.40 8.37 -2.54
N ALA A 201 -16.01 7.26 -1.91
CA ALA A 201 -15.59 6.05 -2.59
C ALA A 201 -16.70 5.47 -3.48
N SER A 202 -17.96 5.49 -3.03
CA SER A 202 -19.09 5.05 -3.84
C SER A 202 -19.40 6.03 -4.97
N MET A 203 -19.33 7.33 -4.71
CA MET A 203 -19.64 8.38 -5.69
C MET A 203 -18.68 8.39 -6.87
N VAL A 204 -17.37 8.29 -6.60
CA VAL A 204 -16.36 8.39 -7.66
C VAL A 204 -16.11 7.06 -8.38
N LYS A 205 -16.71 5.96 -7.94
CA LYS A 205 -16.59 4.65 -8.59
C LYS A 205 -17.05 4.67 -10.04
N ILE A 206 -18.09 5.44 -10.34
CA ILE A 206 -18.67 5.58 -11.69
C ILE A 206 -17.98 6.64 -12.55
N SER A 207 -16.95 7.32 -12.03
CA SER A 207 -16.28 8.39 -12.76
C SER A 207 -15.37 7.84 -13.88
N GLN A 208 -15.13 8.67 -14.90
CA GLN A 208 -14.27 8.27 -16.03
C GLN A 208 -12.82 8.04 -15.61
N SER A 209 -12.33 8.75 -14.60
CA SER A 209 -10.96 8.60 -14.12
C SER A 209 -10.81 7.46 -13.09
N SER A 210 -11.91 6.92 -12.57
CA SER A 210 -11.92 5.87 -11.55
C SER A 210 -11.05 4.66 -11.91
N LYS A 211 -11.32 4.05 -13.09
CA LYS A 211 -10.59 2.88 -13.56
C LYS A 211 -9.11 3.15 -13.83
N PRO A 212 -8.71 4.16 -14.63
CA PRO A 212 -7.30 4.41 -14.89
C PRO A 212 -6.51 4.83 -13.64
N VAL A 213 -7.12 5.54 -12.69
CA VAL A 213 -6.47 5.92 -11.42
C VAL A 213 -6.29 4.70 -10.52
N THR A 214 -7.32 3.87 -10.36
CA THR A 214 -7.23 2.64 -9.55
C THR A 214 -6.14 1.70 -10.06
N LEU A 215 -6.05 1.53 -11.39
CA LEU A 215 -4.97 0.75 -12.01
C LEU A 215 -3.59 1.40 -11.82
N ALA A 216 -3.50 2.73 -11.89
CA ALA A 216 -2.25 3.45 -11.62
C ALA A 216 -1.78 3.24 -10.17
N VAL A 217 -2.70 3.31 -9.19
CA VAL A 217 -2.42 3.05 -7.78
C VAL A 217 -1.95 1.60 -7.59
N ALA A 218 -2.67 0.62 -8.14
CA ALA A 218 -2.28 -0.78 -8.07
C ALA A 218 -0.87 -1.02 -8.67
N ASN A 219 -0.58 -0.45 -9.84
CA ASN A 219 0.74 -0.57 -10.48
C ASN A 219 1.86 0.11 -9.70
N LEU A 220 1.60 1.25 -9.05
CA LEU A 220 2.56 1.91 -8.18
C LEU A 220 2.83 1.06 -6.93
N TYR A 221 1.80 0.44 -6.37
CA TYR A 221 1.93 -0.44 -5.19
C TYR A 221 2.72 -1.70 -5.52
N LEU A 222 2.38 -2.40 -6.62
CA LEU A 222 3.10 -3.59 -7.07
C LEU A 222 4.57 -3.30 -7.43
N ARG A 223 4.89 -2.07 -7.86
CA ARG A 223 6.27 -1.58 -8.08
C ARG A 223 6.91 -0.94 -6.85
N GLN A 224 6.30 -1.10 -5.67
CA GLN A 224 6.83 -0.64 -4.38
C GLN A 224 7.09 0.88 -4.34
N GLN A 225 6.37 1.65 -5.16
CA GLN A 225 6.51 3.12 -5.23
C GLN A 225 5.62 3.83 -4.21
N ILE A 226 4.62 3.14 -3.67
CA ILE A 226 3.71 3.61 -2.63
C ILE A 226 3.51 2.53 -1.56
N ILE A 227 3.04 2.96 -0.40
CA ILE A 227 2.55 2.13 0.70
C ILE A 227 1.11 2.56 0.97
N PHE A 228 0.27 1.61 1.36
CA PHE A 228 -1.09 1.90 1.81
C PHE A 228 -1.12 2.18 3.30
N GLU A 229 -1.85 3.22 3.65
CA GLU A 229 -2.13 3.68 4.99
C GLU A 229 -3.65 3.65 5.22
N ARG A 230 -4.06 3.52 6.47
CA ARG A 230 -5.46 3.62 6.87
C ARG A 230 -5.55 4.65 8.00
N VAL A 231 -6.43 5.63 7.82
CA VAL A 231 -6.76 6.69 8.79
C VAL A 231 -8.08 6.35 9.45
#